data_AF-Q4T0Y0-F1
#
_entry.id   AF-Q4T0Y0-F1
#
_cell.length_a   1.000
_cell.length_b   1.000
_cell.length_c   1.000
_cell.angle_alpha   90.00
_cell.angle_beta   90.00
_cell.angle_gamma   90.00
#
_symmetry.space_group_name_H-M   'P 1'
#
loop_
_entity.id
_entity.type
_entity.pdbx_description
1 polymer ?
#
loop_
_entity_poly.entity_id
_entity_poly.type
_entity_poly.pdbx_seq_one_letter_code
_entity_poly.pdbx_strand_id
1 'polypeptide(L)' 'LQNLGINPANIGFSTLTMESDKFICIREKVGEQTQVVIIDMADPNTPIRRPISADSAIMNPASKVIALKG' A
#
# COMPACT_ATOMS: atom_id res chain seq x y z
N LEU A 1 10.84 -1.59 -4.34
CA LEU A 1 9.86 -2.15 -3.38
C LEU A 1 10.50 -3.14 -2.40
N GLN A 2 11.23 -4.17 -2.86
CA GLN A 2 11.89 -5.12 -1.95
C GLN A 2 12.88 -4.45 -0.99
N ASN A 3 13.67 -3.48 -1.48
CA ASN A 3 14.58 -2.67 -0.64
C ASN A 3 13.85 -1.84 0.44
N LEU A 4 12.54 -1.64 0.32
CA LEU A 4 11.68 -0.95 1.30
C LEU A 4 11.02 -1.94 2.29
N GLY A 5 11.43 -3.21 2.27
CA GLY A 5 10.90 -4.26 3.13
C GLY A 5 9.50 -4.74 2.72
N ILE A 6 9.12 -4.60 1.45
CA ILE A 6 7.88 -5.18 0.92
C ILE A 6 8.14 -6.64 0.53
N ASN A 7 7.37 -7.56 1.10
CA ASN A 7 7.46 -8.99 0.76
C ASN A 7 7.13 -9.18 -0.74
N PRO A 8 7.96 -9.91 -1.52
CA PRO A 8 7.70 -10.18 -2.94
C PRO A 8 6.32 -10.77 -3.23
N ALA A 9 5.77 -11.59 -2.32
CA ALA A 9 4.43 -12.18 -2.46
C ALA A 9 3.30 -11.13 -2.50
N ASN A 10 3.53 -9.93 -1.99
CA ASN A 10 2.57 -8.82 -1.98
C ASN A 10 2.77 -7.86 -3.16
N ILE A 11 3.65 -8.18 -4.10
CA ILE A 11 3.85 -7.41 -5.33
C ILE A 11 3.06 -8.11 -6.45
N GLY A 12 1.74 -7.95 -6.43
CA GLY A 12 0.85 -8.57 -7.41
C GLY A 12 -0.45 -7.78 -7.58
N PHE A 13 -1.18 -8.06 -8.66
CA PHE A 13 -2.41 -7.33 -9.01
C PHE A 13 -3.50 -7.36 -7.92
N SER A 14 -3.57 -8.45 -7.15
CA SER A 14 -4.53 -8.57 -6.06
C SER A 14 -4.14 -7.76 -4.81
N THR A 15 -2.84 -7.51 -4.58
CA THR A 15 -2.30 -6.99 -3.33
C THR A 15 -1.71 -5.58 -3.45
N LEU A 16 -1.40 -5.13 -4.67
CA LEU A 16 -0.79 -3.84 -4.96
C LEU A 16 -1.65 -3.04 -5.94
N THR A 17 -1.85 -1.76 -5.64
CA THR A 17 -2.55 -0.80 -6.49
C THR A 17 -1.70 0.45 -6.73
N MET A 18 -1.85 1.03 -7.91
CA MET A 18 -1.21 2.27 -8.34
C MET A 18 -2.20 3.01 -9.25
N GLU A 19 -2.96 3.92 -8.67
CA GLU A 19 -3.98 4.69 -9.41
C GLU A 19 -3.40 5.95 -10.10
N SER A 20 -2.18 6.35 -9.72
CA SER A 20 -1.41 7.44 -10.34
C SER A 20 0.09 7.27 -10.07
N ASP A 21 0.90 8.20 -10.58
CA ASP A 21 2.33 8.27 -10.30
C ASP A 21 2.69 8.75 -8.88
N LYS A 22 1.68 9.12 -8.06
CA LYS A 22 1.90 9.73 -6.74
C LYS A 22 2.03 8.71 -5.62
N PHE A 23 1.31 7.60 -5.69
CA PHE A 23 1.23 6.65 -4.59
C PHE A 23 1.26 5.21 -5.06
N ILE A 24 1.92 4.35 -4.28
CA ILE A 24 1.78 2.90 -4.34
C ILE A 24 1.12 2.45 -3.06
N CYS A 25 0.03 1.68 -3.18
CA CYS A 25 -0.69 1.12 -2.05
C CYS A 25 -0.54 -0.41 -2.08
N ILE A 26 -0.02 -1.00 -1.00
CA ILE A 26 0.21 -2.43 -0.87
C ILE A 26 -0.55 -2.94 0.34
N ARG A 27 -1.37 -3.97 0.17
CA ARG A 27 -1.96 -4.72 1.26
C ARG A 27 -1.03 -5.88 1.59
N GLU A 28 -0.65 -6.00 2.85
CA GLU A 28 0.22 -7.07 3.31
C GLU A 28 -0.30 -7.66 4.62
N LYS A 29 0.03 -8.94 4.83
CA LYS A 29 -0.14 -9.63 6.10
C LYS A 29 1.24 -9.87 6.70
N VAL A 30 1.50 -9.34 7.90
CA VAL A 30 2.74 -9.58 8.66
C VAL A 30 2.38 -10.38 9.91
N GLY A 31 2.76 -11.65 9.93
CA GLY A 31 2.26 -12.60 10.93
C GLY A 31 0.75 -12.73 10.82
N GLU A 32 0.03 -12.42 11.90
CA GLU A 32 -1.44 -12.41 11.93
C GLU A 32 -2.08 -11.04 11.67
N GLN A 33 -1.27 -9.98 11.52
CA GLN A 33 -1.79 -8.62 11.35
C GLN A 33 -1.91 -8.25 9.87
N THR A 34 -3.08 -7.74 9.48
CA THR A 34 -3.29 -7.12 8.16
C THR A 34 -2.99 -5.63 8.24
N GLN A 35 -2.28 -5.12 7.23
CA GLN A 35 -1.95 -3.71 7.13
C GLN A 35 -1.88 -3.25 5.68
N VAL A 36 -2.01 -1.94 5.52
CA VAL A 36 -1.81 -1.23 4.26
C VAL A 36 -0.51 -0.43 4.37
N VAL A 37 0.36 -0.59 3.38
CA VAL A 37 1.57 0.21 3.18
C VAL A 37 1.32 1.20 2.06
N ILE A 38 1.54 2.48 2.35
CA ILE A 38 1.41 3.57 1.40
C ILE A 38 2.81 4.13 1.16
N ILE A 39 3.24 4.12 -0.10
CA ILE A 39 4.51 4.72 -0.52
C ILE A 39 4.16 6.00 -1.27
N ASP A 40 4.59 7.13 -0.74
CA ASP A 40 4.52 8.43 -1.41
C ASP A 40 5.72 8.53 -2.37
N MET A 41 5.48 8.69 -3.67
CA MET A 41 6.55 8.73 -4.65
C MET A 41 7.39 10.01 -4.59
N ALA A 42 6.91 11.04 -3.86
CA ALA A 42 7.71 12.22 -3.52
C ALA A 42 8.73 11.94 -2.39
N ASP A 43 8.47 10.95 -1.53
CA ASP A 43 9.39 10.49 -0.48
C ASP A 43 9.32 8.95 -0.32
N PRO A 44 9.87 8.19 -1.29
CA PRO A 44 9.66 6.75 -1.37
C PRO A 44 10.40 5.96 -0.28
N ASN A 45 11.34 6.60 0.43
CA ASN A 45 12.15 5.98 1.47
C ASN A 45 11.46 5.96 2.84
N THR A 46 10.31 6.62 2.98
CA THR A 46 9.54 6.68 4.23
C THR A 46 8.11 6.08 4.10
N PRO A 47 7.97 4.77 3.79
CA PRO A 47 6.65 4.16 3.67
C PRO A 47 5.80 4.29 4.93
N ILE A 48 4.53 4.67 4.76
CA ILE A 48 3.56 4.76 5.85
C ILE A 48 2.87 3.41 5.98
N ARG A 49 2.98 2.76 7.15
CA ARG A 49 2.30 1.50 7.46
C ARG A 49 1.13 1.76 8.40
N ARG A 50 -0.09 1.36 8.01
CA ARG A 50 -1.31 1.53 8.81
C ARG A 50 -1.98 0.18 9.03
N PRO A 51 -2.30 -0.20 10.29
CA PRO A 51 -2.98 -1.46 10.59
C PRO A 51 -4.45 -1.35 10.15
N ILE A 52 -4.72 -1.72 8.90
CA ILE A 52 -6.01 -1.64 8.24
C ILE A 52 -6.32 -3.01 7.66
N SER A 53 -7.50 -3.54 8.01
CA SER A 53 -8.05 -4.75 7.40
C SER A 53 -9.05 -4.34 6.32
N ALA A 54 -8.78 -4.73 5.07
CA ALA A 54 -9.61 -4.41 3.92
C ALA A 54 -9.38 -5.40 2.77
N ASP A 55 -10.43 -5.73 2.04
CA ASP A 55 -10.41 -6.54 0.82
C ASP A 55 -9.75 -5.80 -0.35
N SER A 56 -9.85 -4.48 -0.39
CA SER A 56 -9.17 -3.63 -1.36
C SER A 56 -8.85 -2.25 -0.78
N ALA A 57 -7.80 -1.63 -1.30
CA ALA A 57 -7.35 -0.31 -0.91
C ALA A 57 -6.77 0.42 -2.14
N ILE A 58 -7.28 1.62 -2.41
CA ILE A 58 -6.80 2.49 -3.50
C ILE A 58 -6.58 3.91 -2.99
N MET A 59 -5.50 4.54 -3.44
CA MET A 59 -5.15 5.92 -3.08
C MET A 59 -5.79 6.91 -4.06
N ASN A 60 -6.21 8.08 -3.57
CA ASN A 60 -6.61 9.17 -4.43
C ASN A 60 -5.43 9.59 -5.34
N PRO A 61 -5.67 9.91 -6.63
CA PRO A 61 -4.59 10.23 -7.57
C PRO A 61 -3.70 11.43 -7.21
N ALA A 62 -4.17 12.35 -6.35
CA ALA A 62 -3.48 13.61 -6.05
C ALA A 62 -3.32 13.91 -4.55
N SER A 63 -4.29 13.51 -3.71
CA SER A 63 -4.34 13.87 -2.30
C SER A 63 -4.12 12.66 -1.39
N LYS A 64 -3.78 12.89 -0.12
CA LYS A 64 -3.55 11.84 0.89
C LYS A 64 -4.88 11.30 1.44
N VAL A 65 -5.73 10.79 0.55
CA VAL A 65 -7.04 10.18 0.84
C VAL A 65 -7.01 8.75 0.32
N ILE A 66 -7.51 7.79 1.12
CA ILE A 66 -7.55 6.37 0.77
C ILE A 66 -9.01 5.88 0.78
N ALA A 67 -9.38 5.11 -0.24
CA ALA A 67 -10.64 4.38 -0.26
C ALA A 67 -10.40 2.92 0.08
N LEU A 68 -11.23 2.40 0.99
CA LEU A 68 -11.14 1.02 1.49
C LEU A 68 -12.43 0.29 1.15
N LYS A 69 -12.29 -0.96 0.68
CA LYS A 69 -13.40 -1.90 0.57
C LYS A 69 -13.25 -2.93 1.69
N GLY A 70 -14.29 -3.06 2.52
CA GLY A 70 -14.39 -4.11 3.54
C GLY A 70 -14.86 -5.44 2.97
#